data_AF-A0AA84ZN73-F1
#
_entry.id   AF-A0AA84ZN73-F1
#
_cell.length_a   1.000
_cell.length_b   1.000
_cell.length_c   1.000
_cell.angle_alpha   90.00
_cell.angle_beta   90.00
_cell.angle_gamma   90.00
#
_symmetry.space_group_name_H-M   'P 1'
#
loop_
_entity.id
_entity.type
_entity.pdbx_description
1 polymer ?
#
loop_
_entity_poly.entity_id
_entity_poly.type
_entity_poly.pdbx_seq_one_letter_code
_entity_poly.pdbx_strand_id
1 'polypeptide(L)' 'MLINEKAMKRYEEEEREIATYIKLKFDSYYQEYWQCIVGKHFDCSLEFELSRYILLRAKDTFILLFRYN' A
#
# COMPACT_ATOMS: atom_id res chain seq x y z
N MET A 1 6.51 25.07 -12.61
CA MET A 1 6.91 24.27 -11.43
C MET A 1 5.70 23.90 -10.55
N LEU A 2 4.81 24.85 -10.19
CA LEU A 2 3.64 24.62 -9.31
C LEU A 2 2.62 23.54 -9.75
N ILE A 3 2.44 23.33 -11.07
CA ILE A 3 1.47 22.33 -11.58
C ILE A 3 1.97 20.91 -11.30
N ASN A 4 3.29 20.66 -11.45
CA ASN A 4 3.87 19.35 -11.21
C ASN A 4 3.73 18.97 -9.73
N GLU A 5 4.01 19.88 -8.81
CA GLU A 5 3.86 19.63 -7.36
C GLU A 5 2.41 19.30 -6.98
N LYS A 6 1.44 20.04 -7.53
CA LYS A 6 0.02 19.75 -7.30
C LYS A 6 -0.40 18.39 -7.88
N ALA A 7 0.11 18.04 -9.07
CA ALA A 7 -0.17 16.74 -9.69
C ALA A 7 0.44 15.58 -8.89
N MET A 8 1.69 15.71 -8.44
CA MET A 8 2.36 14.71 -7.60
C MET A 8 1.62 14.51 -6.28
N LYS A 9 1.24 15.60 -5.60
CA LYS A 9 0.47 15.50 -4.35
C LYS A 9 -0.87 14.80 -4.55
N ARG A 10 -1.58 15.09 -5.64
CA ARG A 10 -2.86 14.45 -5.93
C ARG A 10 -2.69 12.94 -6.16
N TYR A 11 -1.61 12.56 -6.83
CA TYR A 11 -1.26 11.17 -7.08
C TYR A 11 -0.93 10.43 -5.76
N GLU A 12 -0.13 11.04 -4.88
CA GLU A 12 0.17 10.51 -3.54
C GLU A 12 -1.11 10.36 -2.69
N GLU A 13 -2.04 11.31 -2.77
CA GLU A 13 -3.34 11.22 -2.09
C GLU A 13 -4.16 10.01 -2.57
N GLU A 14 -4.20 9.78 -3.89
CA GLU A 14 -4.90 8.63 -4.49
C GLU A 14 -4.30 7.29 -4.04
N GLU A 15 -2.96 7.13 -4.11
CA GLU A 15 -2.29 5.92 -3.65
C GLU A 15 -2.55 5.66 -2.16
N ARG A 16 -2.55 6.70 -1.33
CA ARG A 16 -2.85 6.62 0.11
C ARG A 16 -4.30 6.22 0.38
N GLU A 17 -5.26 6.75 -0.37
CA GLU A 17 -6.68 6.39 -0.24
C GLU A 17 -6.90 4.91 -0.60
N ILE A 18 -6.26 4.42 -1.66
CA ILE A 18 -6.29 3.00 -2.05
C ILE A 18 -5.68 2.12 -0.95
N ALA A 19 -4.50 2.47 -0.44
CA ALA A 19 -3.84 1.73 0.63
C ALA A 19 -4.71 1.65 1.89
N THR A 20 -5.35 2.77 2.25
CA THR A 20 -6.24 2.87 3.41
C THR A 20 -7.48 1.99 3.23
N TYR A 21 -8.11 2.04 2.05
CA TYR A 21 -9.28 1.22 1.76
C TYR A 21 -8.98 -0.28 1.88
N ILE A 22 -7.89 -0.74 1.26
CA ILE A 22 -7.53 -2.15 1.26
C ILE A 22 -7.18 -2.62 2.68
N LYS A 23 -6.38 -1.84 3.41
CA LYS A 23 -6.08 -2.11 4.82
C LYS A 23 -7.35 -2.29 5.64
N LEU A 24 -8.26 -1.32 5.63
CA LEU A 24 -9.48 -1.38 6.43
C LEU A 24 -10.37 -2.59 6.09
N LYS A 25 -10.40 -2.99 4.81
CA LYS A 25 -11.11 -4.20 4.40
C LYS A 25 -10.48 -5.47 4.96
N PHE A 26 -9.15 -5.58 4.92
CA PHE A 26 -8.44 -6.73 5.48
C PHE A 26 -8.52 -6.77 7.01
N ASP A 27 -8.33 -5.63 7.68
CA ASP A 27 -8.49 -5.49 9.12
C ASP A 27 -9.87 -5.98 9.56
N SER A 28 -10.93 -5.55 8.88
CA SER A 28 -12.31 -5.95 9.20
C SER A 28 -12.60 -7.42 8.90
N TYR A 29 -12.00 -8.00 7.86
CA TYR A 29 -12.30 -9.37 7.42
C TYR A 29 -11.54 -10.41 8.25
N TYR A 30 -10.27 -10.15 8.55
CA TYR A 30 -9.39 -11.09 9.27
C TYR A 30 -9.30 -10.80 10.77
N GLN A 31 -9.81 -9.66 11.25
CA GLN A 31 -9.69 -9.23 12.66
C GLN A 31 -8.23 -9.13 13.14
N GLU A 32 -7.33 -8.76 12.23
CA GLU A 32 -5.90 -8.57 12.48
C GLU A 32 -5.48 -7.15 12.07
N TYR A 33 -4.28 -6.71 12.47
CA TYR A 33 -3.74 -5.40 12.08
C TYR A 33 -2.85 -5.51 10.85
N TRP A 34 -3.37 -5.13 9.69
CA TRP A 34 -2.67 -5.12 8.42
C TRP A 34 -2.02 -3.77 8.13
N GLN A 35 -0.98 -3.83 7.30
CA GLN A 35 -0.33 -2.70 6.67
C GLN A 35 -0.45 -2.87 5.15
N CYS A 36 -0.54 -1.75 4.45
CA CYS A 36 -0.66 -1.73 3.00
C CYS A 36 0.22 -0.61 2.43
N ILE A 37 1.05 -0.94 1.45
CA ILE A 37 1.83 -0.01 0.65
C ILE A 37 1.33 -0.09 -0.79
N VAL A 38 1.08 1.05 -1.40
CA VAL A 38 0.62 1.17 -2.80
C VAL A 38 1.54 2.15 -3.50
N GLY A 39 2.05 1.78 -4.66
CA GLY A 39 2.97 2.63 -5.43
C GLY A 39 3.37 2.03 -6.77
N LYS A 40 3.70 2.87 -7.76
CA LYS A 40 4.38 2.40 -9.00
C LYS A 40 5.79 1.89 -8.73
N HIS A 41 6.47 2.55 -7.81
CA HIS A 41 7.81 2.22 -7.37
C HIS A 41 7.88 2.47 -5.87
N PHE A 42 8.18 1.42 -5.10
CA PHE A 42 8.53 1.52 -3.70
C PHE A 42 9.63 0.51 -3.39
N ASP A 43 10.43 0.83 -2.38
CA ASP A 43 11.40 -0.07 -1.81
C ASP A 43 11.12 -0.15 -0.30
N CYS A 44 11.25 -1.34 0.25
CA CYS A 44 11.00 -1.57 1.66
C CYS A 44 11.89 -2.71 2.20
N SER A 45 12.69 -2.40 3.21
CA SER A 45 13.44 -3.38 3.97
C SER A 45 12.66 -3.73 5.22
N LEU A 46 12.00 -4.87 5.20
CA LEU A 46 11.08 -5.28 6.26
C LEU A 46 11.39 -6.72 6.68
N GLU A 47 11.44 -6.97 7.98
CA GLU A 47 11.62 -8.32 8.53
C GLU A 47 10.26 -9.01 8.68
N PHE A 48 10.00 -9.96 7.79
CA PHE A 48 8.77 -10.75 7.81
C PHE A 48 9.05 -12.24 7.65
N GLU A 49 8.15 -13.07 8.16
CA GLU A 49 8.04 -14.43 7.65
C GLU A 49 7.36 -14.42 6.28
N LEU A 50 7.89 -15.20 5.33
CA LEU A 50 7.40 -15.27 3.94
C LEU A 50 5.90 -15.58 3.82
N SER A 51 5.29 -16.22 4.83
CA SER A 51 3.86 -16.57 4.87
C SER A 51 2.93 -15.41 5.24
N ARG A 52 3.46 -14.21 5.52
CA ARG A 52 2.71 -13.10 6.13
C ARG A 52 2.58 -11.85 5.26
N TYR A 53 2.98 -11.94 4.00
CA TYR A 53 2.80 -10.84 3.05
C TYR A 53 2.15 -11.32 1.75
N ILE A 54 1.50 -10.38 1.08
CA ILE A 54 0.86 -10.55 -0.21
C ILE A 54 1.35 -9.40 -1.08
N LEU A 55 2.10 -9.72 -2.14
CA LEU A 55 2.53 -8.76 -3.16
C LEU A 55 1.70 -8.95 -4.42
N LEU A 56 0.99 -7.91 -4.84
CA LEU A 56 0.13 -7.90 -6.01
C LEU A 56 0.55 -6.79 -6.97
N ARG A 57 0.29 -7.00 -8.26
CA ARG A 57 0.44 -5.98 -9.28
C ARG A 57 -0.89 -5.74 -9.98
N ALA A 58 -1.36 -4.50 -9.94
CA ALA A 58 -2.54 -4.03 -10.66
C ALA A 58 -2.10 -2.99 -11.70
N LYS A 59 -2.09 -3.37 -12.98
CA LYS A 59 -1.52 -2.56 -14.08
C LYS A 59 -0.05 -2.19 -13.81
N ASP A 60 0.23 -0.90 -13.62
CA ASP A 60 1.53 -0.32 -13.32
C ASP A 60 1.73 -0.02 -11.84
N THR A 61 0.76 -0.34 -10.98
CA THR A 61 0.84 -0.14 -9.53
C THR A 61 1.09 -1.46 -8.80
N PHE A 62 2.04 -1.44 -7.88
CA PHE A 62 2.28 -2.53 -6.94
C PHE A 62 1.53 -2.28 -5.63
N ILE A 63 1.04 -3.35 -5.03
CA ILE A 63 0.33 -3.35 -3.75
C ILE A 63 1.00 -4.40 -2.87
N LEU A 64 1.60 -3.97 -1.77
CA LEU A 64 2.17 -4.86 -0.76
C LEU A 64 1.32 -4.81 0.51
N LEU A 65 0.67 -5.92 0.85
CA LEU A 65 0.02 -6.14 2.13
C LEU A 65 0.87 -7.02 3.03
N PHE A 66 0.96 -6.67 4.30
CA PHE A 66 1.65 -7.46 5.30
C PHE A 66 1.13 -7.15 6.69
N ARG A 67 1.54 -7.95 7.68
CA ARG A 67 1.24 -7.73 9.09
C ARG A 67 2.47 -8.02 9.94
N TYR A 68 2.64 -7.26 11.01
CA TYR A 68 3.64 -7.55 12.04
C TYR A 68 3.06 -8.51 13.08
N ASN A 69 3.92 -9.20 13.83
CA ASN A 69 3.51 -9.98 15.01
C ASN A 69 2.87 -9.08 16.07
#